data_AF-A0A933NFR1-F1
#
_entry.id   AF-A0A933NFR1-F1
#
_cell.length_a   1.000
_cell.length_b   1.000
_cell.length_c   1.000
_cell.angle_alpha   90.00
_cell.angle_beta   90.00
_cell.angle_gamma   90.00
#
_symmetry.space_group_name_H-M   'P 1'
#
loop_
_entity.id
_entity.type
_entity.pdbx_description
1 polymer ?
#
loop_
_entity_poly.entity_id
_entity_poly.type
_entity_poly.pdbx_seq_one_letter_code
_entity_poly.pdbx_strand_id
1 'polypeptide(L)'
;MKCEKLLEAMNEYVDGTIDPGICESLQKHLDDCDPCQVVIDNIRQTITLFKAGVPYELPIQFKAKLRDELRRRWKARFPKGQKRA
;
A
#
# COMPACT_ATOMS: atom_id res chain seq x y z
N MET A 1 1.17 11.81 14.81
CA MET A 1 1.95 10.92 15.70
C MET A 1 3.38 11.45 15.78
N LYS A 2 4.25 10.93 16.65
CA LYS A 2 5.70 11.20 16.58
C LYS A 2 6.38 10.16 15.68
N CYS A 3 7.50 10.49 15.05
CA CYS A 3 8.24 9.56 14.17
C CYS A 3 8.60 8.24 14.87
N GLU A 4 8.94 8.28 16.16
CA GLU A 4 9.23 7.09 16.99
C GLU A 4 8.05 6.11 17.01
N LYS A 5 6.82 6.64 17.17
CA LYS A 5 5.60 5.84 17.16
C LYS A 5 5.28 5.27 15.78
N LEU A 6 5.68 5.95 14.70
CA LEU A 6 5.54 5.39 13.35
C LEU A 6 6.49 4.22 13.16
N LEU A 7 7.74 4.35 13.60
CA LEU A 7 8.73 3.27 13.51
C LEU A 7 8.30 2.02 14.29
N GLU A 8 7.76 2.21 15.49
CA GLU A 8 7.23 1.11 16.32
C GLU A 8 6.09 0.39 15.61
N ALA A 9 5.11 1.14 15.08
CA ALA A 9 4.02 0.57 14.28
C ALA A 9 4.50 -0.14 13.01
N MET A 10 5.62 0.28 12.41
CA MET A 10 6.19 -0.40 11.23
C MET A 10 6.83 -1.74 11.58
N ASN A 11 7.45 -1.87 12.75
CA ASN A 11 7.92 -3.17 13.22
C ASN A 11 6.74 -4.12 13.43
N GLU A 12 5.68 -3.65 14.10
CA GLU A 12 4.44 -4.43 14.28
C GLU A 12 3.77 -4.82 12.94
N TYR A 13 3.81 -3.93 11.94
CA TYR A 13 3.31 -4.24 10.59
C TYR A 13 4.11 -5.38 9.94
N VAL A 14 5.44 -5.31 10.01
CA VAL A 14 6.34 -6.32 9.44
C VAL A 14 6.16 -7.67 10.16
N ASP A 15 5.97 -7.65 11.47
CA ASP A 15 5.74 -8.82 12.31
C ASP A 15 4.29 -9.37 12.19
N GLY A 16 3.40 -8.66 11.50
CA GLY A 16 2.01 -9.06 11.25
C GLY A 16 1.06 -8.88 12.45
N THR A 17 1.47 -8.09 13.44
CA THR A 17 0.73 -7.85 14.69
C THR A 17 0.03 -6.50 14.76
N ILE A 18 0.06 -5.72 13.67
CA ILE A 18 -0.45 -4.35 13.65
C ILE A 18 -1.97 -4.26 13.88
N ASP A 19 -2.36 -3.26 14.69
CA ASP A 19 -3.76 -2.88 14.87
C ASP A 19 -4.31 -2.15 13.62
N PRO A 20 -5.45 -2.56 13.06
CA PRO A 20 -6.05 -1.90 11.89
C PRO A 20 -6.38 -0.41 12.08
N GLY A 21 -6.59 0.04 13.31
CA GLY A 21 -6.91 1.43 13.68
C GLY A 21 -5.75 2.41 13.52
N ILE A 22 -4.50 1.94 13.37
CA ILE A 22 -3.33 2.81 13.18
C ILE A 22 -3.25 3.41 11.78
N CYS A 23 -3.87 2.80 10.76
CA CYS A 23 -3.72 3.18 9.36
C CYS A 23 -3.99 4.67 9.08
N GLU A 24 -5.05 5.25 9.66
CA GLU A 24 -5.39 6.65 9.40
C GLU A 24 -4.37 7.62 10.01
N SER A 25 -3.91 7.33 11.23
CA SER A 25 -2.91 8.16 11.93
C SER A 25 -1.54 8.10 11.25
N LEU A 26 -1.21 6.94 10.69
CA LEU A 26 0.02 6.68 9.96
C LEU A 26 0.02 7.46 8.63
N GLN A 27 -1.08 7.38 7.88
CA GLN A 27 -1.26 8.09 6.62
C GLN A 27 -1.07 9.59 6.80
N LYS A 28 -1.75 10.20 7.79
CA LYS A 28 -1.60 11.63 8.10
C LYS A 28 -0.16 12.01 8.43
N HIS A 29 0.57 11.15 9.16
CA HIS A 29 1.96 11.46 9.49
C HIS A 29 2.87 11.39 8.27
N LEU A 30 2.68 10.39 7.40
CA LEU A 30 3.46 10.24 6.19
C LEU A 30 3.21 11.36 5.17
N ASP A 31 2.01 11.93 5.13
CA ASP A 31 1.70 13.06 4.25
C ASP A 31 2.47 14.34 4.65
N ASP A 32 2.78 14.50 5.94
CA ASP A 32 3.40 15.72 6.50
C ASP A 32 4.87 15.52 6.96
N CYS A 33 5.50 14.38 6.69
CA CYS A 33 6.83 14.05 7.24
C CYS A 33 7.79 13.37 6.24
N ASP A 34 8.57 14.18 5.53
CA ASP A 34 9.60 13.70 4.59
C ASP A 34 10.58 12.67 5.19
N PRO A 35 11.11 12.84 6.43
CA PRO A 35 12.00 11.84 7.01
C PRO A 35 11.36 10.46 7.12
N CYS A 36 10.09 10.38 7.51
CA CYS A 36 9.39 9.11 7.64
C CYS A 36 9.09 8.48 6.27
N GLN A 37 8.83 9.29 5.23
CA GLN A 37 8.70 8.78 3.87
C GLN A 37 9.98 8.09 3.40
N VAL A 38 11.14 8.73 3.62
CA VAL A 38 12.45 8.15 3.27
C VAL A 38 12.68 6.81 3.97
N VAL A 39 12.32 6.71 5.27
CA VAL A 39 12.46 5.44 6.00
C VAL A 39 11.58 4.34 5.41
N ILE A 40 10.31 4.64 5.11
CA ILE A 40 9.39 3.67 4.51
C ILE A 40 9.90 3.18 3.16
N ASP A 41 10.42 4.08 2.34
CA ASP A 41 10.94 3.72 1.02
C ASP A 41 12.18 2.84 1.14
N ASN A 42 13.08 3.11 2.08
CA ASN A 42 14.22 2.24 2.38
C ASN A 42 13.77 0.84 2.83
N ILE A 43 12.74 0.74 3.68
CA ILE A 43 12.19 -0.55 4.13
C ILE A 43 11.61 -1.32 2.94
N ARG A 44 10.84 -0.67 2.06
CA ARG A 44 10.29 -1.29 0.84
C ARG A 44 11.38 -1.81 -0.09
N GLN A 45 12.43 -1.02 -0.31
CA GLN A 45 13.58 -1.41 -1.12
C GLN A 45 14.29 -2.62 -0.51
N THR A 46 14.51 -2.60 0.81
CA THR A 46 15.10 -3.72 1.56
C THR A 46 14.27 -5.00 1.41
N ILE A 47 12.95 -4.93 1.63
CA ILE A 47 12.05 -6.08 1.43
C ILE A 47 12.13 -6.61 -0.02
N THR A 48 12.20 -5.71 -1.00
CA THR A 48 12.29 -6.07 -2.42
C THR A 48 13.61 -6.80 -2.74
N LEU A 49 14.73 -6.31 -2.22
CA LEU A 49 16.05 -6.94 -2.33
C LEU A 49 16.05 -8.33 -1.68
N PHE A 50 15.53 -8.45 -0.46
CA PHE A 50 15.45 -9.74 0.26
C PHE A 50 14.54 -10.75 -0.43
N LYS A 51 13.47 -10.30 -1.09
CA LYS A 51 12.60 -11.17 -1.90
C LYS A 51 13.21 -11.52 -3.27
N ALA A 52 14.44 -11.08 -3.57
CA ALA A 52 15.10 -11.24 -4.86
C ALA A 52 14.24 -10.78 -6.06
N GLY A 53 13.36 -9.79 -5.84
CA GLY A 53 12.39 -9.37 -6.85
C GLY A 53 11.37 -10.43 -7.27
N VAL A 54 11.26 -11.56 -6.55
CA VAL A 54 10.29 -12.62 -6.86
C VAL A 54 8.88 -12.06 -6.59
N PRO A 55 8.04 -11.88 -7.62
CA PRO A 55 6.69 -11.39 -7.44
C PRO A 55 5.92 -12.38 -6.57
N TYR A 56 5.25 -11.89 -5.54
CA TYR A 56 4.34 -12.72 -4.78
C TYR A 56 3.15 -13.05 -5.68
N GLU A 57 2.94 -14.34 -5.97
CA GLU A 57 1.77 -14.76 -6.73
C GLU A 57 0.50 -14.45 -5.94
N LEU A 58 -0.30 -13.51 -6.46
CA LEU A 58 -1.61 -13.24 -5.90
C LEU A 58 -2.49 -14.49 -6.01
N PRO A 59 -3.16 -14.92 -4.93
CA PRO A 59 -4.12 -16.02 -5.01
C PRO A 59 -5.12 -15.81 -6.14
N ILE A 60 -5.40 -16.84 -6.93
CA ILE A 60 -6.21 -16.75 -8.15
C ILE A 60 -7.57 -16.08 -7.88
N GLN A 61 -8.21 -16.42 -6.75
CA GLN A 61 -9.49 -15.84 -6.33
C GLN A 61 -9.37 -14.33 -6.06
N PHE A 62 -8.27 -13.90 -5.43
CA PHE A 62 -8.02 -12.48 -5.18
C PHE A 62 -7.78 -11.72 -6.47
N LYS A 63 -6.95 -12.26 -7.37
CA LYS A 63 -6.68 -11.67 -8.69
C LYS A 63 -7.96 -11.50 -9.52
N ALA A 64 -8.87 -12.49 -9.48
CA ALA A 64 -10.16 -12.41 -10.16
C ALA A 64 -11.02 -11.27 -9.59
N LYS A 65 -11.23 -11.24 -8.27
CA LYS A 65 -12.00 -10.20 -7.57
C LYS A 65 -11.46 -8.80 -7.85
N LEU A 66 -10.15 -8.61 -7.73
CA LEU A 66 -9.50 -7.32 -7.98
C LEU A 66 -9.73 -6.84 -9.41
N ARG A 67 -9.55 -7.72 -10.40
CA ARG A 67 -9.75 -7.39 -11.81
C ARG A 67 -11.19 -7.00 -12.11
N ASP A 68 -12.15 -7.69 -11.53
CA ASP A 68 -13.57 -7.39 -11.74
C ASP A 68 -13.97 -6.06 -11.11
N GLU A 69 -13.47 -5.77 -9.91
CA GLU A 69 -13.70 -4.48 -9.26
C GLU A 69 -13.06 -3.32 -10.04
N LEU A 70 -11.82 -3.49 -10.53
CA LEU A 70 -11.16 -2.49 -11.37
C LEU A 70 -11.95 -2.21 -12.65
N ARG A 71 -12.46 -3.24 -13.34
CA ARG A 71 -13.31 -3.07 -14.52
C ARG A 71 -14.61 -2.36 -14.19
N ARG A 72 -15.25 -2.71 -13.07
CA ARG A 72 -16.51 -2.09 -12.62
C ARG A 72 -16.31 -0.59 -12.39
N ARG A 73 -15.26 -0.22 -11.65
CA ARG A 73 -14.90 1.20 -11.41
C ARG A 73 -14.52 1.92 -12.69
N TRP A 74 -13.76 1.28 -13.57
CA TRP A 74 -13.40 1.84 -14.87
C TRP A 74 -14.64 2.20 -15.70
N LYS A 75 -15.61 1.27 -15.82
CA LYS A 75 -16.87 1.52 -16.55
C LYS A 75 -17.71 2.62 -15.91
N ALA A 76 -17.74 2.69 -14.58
CA ALA A 76 -18.46 3.74 -13.85
C ALA A 76 -17.81 5.12 -14.07
N ARG A 77 -16.47 5.19 -14.11
CA ARG A 77 -15.72 6.42 -14.35
C ARG A 77 -15.70 6.85 -15.82
N PHE A 78 -15.71 5.89 -16.75
CA PHE A 78 -15.66 6.11 -18.19
C PHE A 78 -16.81 5.36 -18.90
N PRO A 79 -18.04 5.90 -18.86
CA PRO A 79 -19.16 5.36 -19.62
C PRO A 79 -18.84 5.37 -21.13
N LYS A 80 -19.29 4.34 -21.86
CA LYS A 80 -19.05 4.20 -23.31
C LYS A 80 -19.44 5.49 -24.04
N GLY A 81 -18.47 6.20 -24.60
CA GLY A 81 -18.67 7.42 -25.38
C GLY A 81 -17.62 8.52 -25.18
N GLN A 82 -16.83 8.49 -24.10
CA GLN A 82 -15.78 9.47 -23.89
C GLN A 82 -14.49 9.05 -24.62
N LYS A 83 -14.27 9.55 -25.83
CA LYS A 83 -12.95 9.52 -26.49
C LYS A 83 -11.95 10.21 -25.56
N ARG A 84 -10.81 9.57 -25.30
CA ARG A 84 -9.65 10.22 -24.68
C ARG A 84 -9.18 11.33 -25.64
N ALA A 85 -9.09 12.56 -25.14
CA ALA A 85 -8.21 13.58 -25.69
C ALA A 85 -6.77 13.26 -25.29
#